data_AF-A0A428Z653-F1
#
_entry.id   AF-A0A428Z653-F1
#
_cell.length_a   1.000
_cell.length_b   1.000
_cell.length_c   1.000
_cell.angle_alpha   90.00
_cell.angle_beta   90.00
_cell.angle_gamma   90.00
#
_symmetry.space_group_name_H-M   'P 1'
#
loop_
_entity.id
_entity.type
_entity.pdbx_description
1 polymer ?
#
loop_
_entity_poly.entity_id
_entity_poly.type
_entity_poly.pdbx_seq_one_letter_code
_entity_poly.pdbx_strand_id
1 'polypeptide(L)'
;MIPVVSELISEGAINALVGDHANEVPEWYAVTSPASLDDSGVPLLVVHGGADDVVPPSDSSVYVAGATAKGIAAKYVEVPGANHFDVIDPAHRTWDSVLPWLAERLK
;
A
#
# COMPACT_ATOMS: atom_id res chain seq x y z
N MET A 1 -12.93 6.72 -11.03
CA MET A 1 -11.58 6.82 -11.61
C MET A 1 -10.64 6.93 -10.43
N ILE A 2 -9.97 5.85 -10.05
CA ILE A 2 -8.96 5.88 -8.99
C ILE A 2 -7.72 6.53 -9.62
N PRO A 3 -7.21 7.67 -9.10
CA PRO A 3 -6.05 8.31 -9.70
C PRO A 3 -4.86 7.35 -9.58
N VAL A 4 -4.20 7.08 -10.71
CA VAL A 4 -3.00 6.24 -10.75
C VAL A 4 -1.88 7.03 -10.07
N VAL A 5 -1.39 6.46 -8.97
CA VAL A 5 -0.57 7.06 -7.91
C VAL A 5 0.88 7.38 -8.35
N SER A 6 1.14 7.60 -9.62
CA SER A 6 2.46 7.36 -10.20
C SER A 6 3.35 8.58 -10.43
N GLU A 7 2.86 9.82 -10.40
CA GLU A 7 3.59 10.88 -11.11
C GLU A 7 4.90 11.35 -10.44
N LEU A 8 5.15 11.09 -9.15
CA LEU A 8 6.39 11.55 -8.48
C LEU A 8 6.97 10.62 -7.39
N ILE A 9 6.44 9.42 -7.21
CA ILE A 9 6.86 8.55 -6.11
C ILE A 9 8.17 7.81 -6.45
N SER A 10 9.09 7.79 -5.48
CA SER A 10 10.31 6.96 -5.50
C SER A 10 11.31 7.27 -6.62
N GLU A 11 11.53 8.54 -6.99
CA GLU A 11 12.60 8.98 -7.90
C GLU A 11 12.64 8.24 -9.26
N GLY A 12 11.49 7.85 -9.79
CA GLY A 12 11.41 7.11 -11.07
C GLY A 12 11.59 5.61 -10.96
N ALA A 13 11.61 5.02 -9.74
CA ALA A 13 11.64 3.58 -9.54
C ALA A 13 10.47 2.86 -10.24
N ILE A 14 9.28 3.49 -10.28
CA ILE A 14 8.13 2.95 -11.00
C ILE A 14 8.44 2.86 -12.50
N ASN A 15 8.97 3.92 -13.10
CA ASN A 15 9.35 3.91 -14.52
C ASN A 15 10.47 2.90 -14.79
N ALA A 16 11.45 2.76 -13.89
CA ALA A 16 12.53 1.78 -14.02
C ALA A 16 12.02 0.32 -14.00
N LEU A 17 10.95 0.04 -13.26
CA LEU A 17 10.35 -1.29 -13.14
C LEU A 17 9.33 -1.57 -14.24
N VAL A 18 8.42 -0.62 -14.48
CA VAL A 18 7.22 -0.80 -15.34
C VAL A 18 7.50 -0.35 -16.79
N GLY A 19 8.52 0.48 -16.99
CA GLY A 19 9.04 0.87 -18.31
C GLY A 19 8.78 2.33 -18.68
N ASP A 20 7.59 2.86 -18.39
CA ASP A 20 7.20 4.24 -18.73
C ASP A 20 6.03 4.73 -17.85
N HIS A 21 5.41 5.85 -18.22
CA HIS A 21 4.24 6.44 -17.56
C HIS A 21 2.94 5.67 -17.83
N ALA A 22 1.97 5.79 -16.93
CA ALA A 22 0.72 5.02 -16.95
C ALA A 22 -0.15 5.21 -18.21
N ASN A 23 -0.03 6.36 -18.88
CA ASN A 23 -0.71 6.64 -20.14
C ASN A 23 0.01 6.03 -21.36
N GLU A 24 1.31 5.76 -21.25
CA GLU A 24 2.14 5.20 -22.32
C GLU A 24 2.16 3.67 -22.30
N VAL A 25 2.16 3.08 -21.10
CA VAL A 25 2.18 1.61 -20.89
C VAL A 25 1.02 1.12 -19.99
N PRO A 26 -0.24 1.46 -20.32
CA PRO A 26 -1.40 1.19 -19.46
C PRO A 26 -1.59 -0.31 -19.14
N GLU A 27 -1.22 -1.21 -20.05
CA GLU A 27 -1.28 -2.65 -19.84
C GLU A 27 -0.34 -3.14 -18.73
N TRP A 28 0.83 -2.50 -18.59
CA TRP A 28 1.79 -2.85 -17.55
C TRP A 28 1.37 -2.33 -16.18
N TYR A 29 0.80 -1.13 -16.11
CA TYR A 29 0.19 -0.62 -14.88
C TYR A 29 -1.02 -1.45 -14.44
N ALA A 30 -1.80 -1.98 -15.39
CA ALA A 30 -2.93 -2.86 -15.07
C ALA A 30 -2.52 -4.14 -14.34
N VAL A 31 -1.36 -4.71 -14.68
CA VAL A 31 -0.85 -5.97 -14.08
C VAL A 31 0.14 -5.76 -12.94
N THR A 32 0.55 -4.53 -12.65
CA THR A 32 1.52 -4.22 -11.57
C THR A 32 0.92 -3.40 -10.44
N SER A 33 -0.18 -2.68 -10.67
CA SER A 33 -0.86 -1.90 -9.64
C SER A 33 -1.70 -2.80 -8.73
N PRO A 34 -1.41 -2.89 -7.42
CA PRO A 34 -2.21 -3.69 -6.49
C PRO A 34 -3.68 -3.29 -6.45
N ALA A 35 -4.01 -2.02 -6.73
CA ALA A 35 -5.39 -1.55 -6.78
C ALA A 35 -6.16 -2.11 -7.99
N SER A 36 -5.46 -2.41 -9.09
CA SER A 36 -6.01 -2.93 -10.34
C SER A 36 -6.08 -4.45 -10.40
N LEU A 37 -5.29 -5.15 -9.58
CA LEU A 37 -5.28 -6.60 -9.55
C LEU A 37 -6.58 -7.17 -8.94
N ASP A 38 -6.95 -8.36 -9.41
CA ASP A 38 -8.04 -9.13 -8.82
C ASP A 38 -7.64 -9.61 -7.43
N ASP A 39 -8.56 -9.46 -6.49
CA ASP A 39 -8.29 -9.69 -5.09
C ASP A 39 -8.20 -11.20 -4.79
N SER A 40 -7.24 -11.58 -3.94
CA SER A 40 -7.03 -12.96 -3.50
C SER A 40 -8.01 -13.45 -2.44
N GLY A 41 -8.94 -12.60 -1.98
CA GLY A 41 -9.94 -12.92 -0.95
C GLY A 41 -9.40 -13.06 0.47
N VAL A 42 -8.10 -12.80 0.70
CA VAL A 42 -7.50 -12.82 2.04
C VAL A 42 -7.70 -11.49 2.78
N PRO A 43 -7.89 -11.52 4.11
CA PRO A 43 -7.91 -10.31 4.93
C PRO A 43 -6.63 -9.49 4.77
N LEU A 44 -6.77 -8.17 4.72
CA LEU A 44 -5.67 -7.24 4.48
C LEU A 44 -5.46 -6.32 5.70
N LEU A 45 -4.22 -6.20 6.16
CA LEU A 45 -3.78 -5.13 7.06
C LEU A 45 -2.75 -4.28 6.31
N VAL A 46 -3.00 -2.98 6.25
CA VAL A 46 -2.04 -2.00 5.74
C VAL A 46 -1.60 -1.11 6.88
N VAL A 47 -0.30 -1.12 7.17
CA VAL A 47 0.35 -0.25 8.15
C VAL A 47 1.20 0.77 7.40
N HIS A 48 1.07 2.04 7.74
CA HIS A 48 1.77 3.12 7.04
C HIS A 48 2.27 4.19 8.02
N GLY A 49 3.46 4.75 7.76
CA GLY A 49 4.03 5.81 8.60
C GLY A 49 3.41 7.18 8.29
N GLY A 50 2.83 7.85 9.28
CA GLY A 50 2.14 9.14 9.07
C GLY A 50 3.04 10.32 8.69
N ALA A 51 4.37 10.13 8.69
CA ALA A 51 5.36 11.10 8.23
C ALA A 51 6.21 10.55 7.07
N ASP A 52 5.69 9.57 6.31
CA ASP A 52 6.30 9.10 5.08
C ASP A 52 6.26 10.20 4.01
N ASP A 53 7.45 10.63 3.58
CA ASP A 53 7.68 11.65 2.55
C ASP A 53 8.09 11.06 1.19
N VAL A 54 8.25 9.73 1.11
CA VAL A 54 8.58 8.99 -0.12
C VAL A 54 7.31 8.49 -0.79
N VAL A 55 6.41 7.88 0.00
CA VAL A 55 5.09 7.38 -0.43
C VAL A 55 4.02 8.01 0.47
N PRO A 56 3.16 8.89 -0.05
CA PRO A 56 2.12 9.52 0.77
C PRO A 56 1.18 8.51 1.46
N PRO A 57 0.86 8.68 2.76
CA PRO A 57 -0.07 7.81 3.48
C PRO A 57 -1.47 7.73 2.84
N SER A 58 -1.86 8.78 2.12
CA SER A 58 -3.11 8.83 1.36
C SER A 58 -3.27 7.63 0.42
N ASP A 59 -2.18 7.14 -0.16
CA ASP A 59 -2.21 6.08 -1.17
C ASP A 59 -2.63 4.75 -0.56
N SER A 60 -2.12 4.46 0.63
CA SER A 60 -2.54 3.31 1.43
C SER A 60 -3.99 3.42 1.88
N SER A 61 -4.44 4.62 2.26
CA SER A 61 -5.84 4.84 2.64
C SER A 61 -6.81 4.60 1.46
N VAL A 62 -6.45 5.06 0.25
CA VAL A 62 -7.21 4.85 -0.99
C VAL A 62 -7.22 3.37 -1.36
N TYR A 63 -6.08 2.69 -1.25
CA TYR A 63 -5.99 1.25 -1.51
C TYR A 63 -6.90 0.43 -0.59
N VAL A 64 -6.89 0.72 0.72
CA VAL A 64 -7.78 0.05 1.69
C VAL A 64 -9.25 0.35 1.41
N ALA A 65 -9.60 1.57 1.04
CA ALA A 65 -10.97 1.92 0.67
C ALA A 65 -11.44 1.15 -0.58
N GLY A 66 -10.58 1.02 -1.59
CA GLY A 66 -10.83 0.22 -2.78
C GLY A 66 -11.03 -1.27 -2.46
N ALA A 67 -10.13 -1.85 -1.66
CA ALA A 67 -10.22 -3.24 -1.21
C ALA A 67 -11.51 -3.51 -0.42
N THR A 68 -11.88 -2.59 0.48
CA THR A 68 -13.13 -2.68 1.26
C THR A 68 -14.35 -2.62 0.35
N ALA A 69 -14.34 -1.76 -0.68
CA ALA A 69 -15.44 -1.66 -1.65
C ALA A 69 -15.61 -2.93 -2.50
N LYS A 70 -14.53 -3.70 -2.70
CA LYS A 70 -14.56 -5.03 -3.33
C LYS A 70 -14.95 -6.17 -2.37
N GLY A 71 -15.22 -5.85 -1.10
CA GLY A 71 -15.66 -6.82 -0.08
C GLY A 71 -14.53 -7.49 0.69
N ILE A 72 -13.28 -7.07 0.54
CA ILE A 72 -12.17 -7.57 1.36
C ILE A 72 -12.31 -7.04 2.79
N ALA A 73 -12.04 -7.91 3.77
CA ALA A 73 -11.81 -7.51 5.15
C ALA A 73 -10.46 -6.77 5.26
N ALA A 74 -10.45 -5.48 4.94
CA ALA A 74 -9.27 -4.62 4.94
C ALA A 74 -9.25 -3.66 6.13
N LYS A 75 -8.07 -3.44 6.72
CA LYS A 75 -7.84 -2.49 7.82
C LYS A 75 -6.64 -1.60 7.50
N TYR A 76 -6.79 -0.30 7.70
CA TYR A 76 -5.72 0.69 7.61
C TYR A 76 -5.27 1.11 9.02
N VAL A 77 -3.95 1.21 9.22
CA VAL A 77 -3.32 1.73 10.44
C VAL A 77 -2.25 2.73 10.03
N GLU A 78 -2.50 3.99 10.32
CA GLU A 78 -1.50 5.05 10.19
C GLU A 78 -0.79 5.26 11.52
N VAL A 79 0.54 5.38 11.49
CA VAL A 79 1.38 5.51 12.69
C VAL A 79 1.97 6.92 12.75
N PRO A 80 1.42 7.83 13.57
CA PRO A 80 1.80 9.25 13.54
C PRO A 80 3.30 9.46 13.79
N GLY A 81 3.96 10.19 12.88
CA GLY A 81 5.38 10.54 13.00
C GLY A 81 6.36 9.43 12.61
N ALA A 82 5.89 8.25 12.20
CA ALA A 82 6.74 7.22 11.62
C ALA A 82 7.04 7.56 10.15
N ASN A 83 8.30 7.38 9.74
CA ASN A 83 8.78 7.66 8.38
C ASN A 83 8.64 6.43 7.46
N HIS A 84 9.10 6.56 6.22
CA HIS A 84 9.06 5.53 5.18
C HIS A 84 9.71 4.19 5.58
N PHE A 85 10.80 4.22 6.33
CA PHE A 85 11.59 3.04 6.69
C PHE A 85 11.22 2.45 8.05
N ASP A 86 10.44 3.15 8.89
CA ASP A 86 10.06 2.64 10.20
C ASP A 86 9.18 1.37 10.12
N VAL A 87 8.49 1.14 9.00
CA VAL A 87 7.63 -0.05 8.81
C VAL A 87 8.42 -1.33 8.56
N ILE A 88 9.69 -1.26 8.13
CA ILE A 88 10.52 -2.44 7.90
C ILE A 88 11.20 -2.97 9.17
N ASP A 89 11.25 -2.18 10.24
CA ASP A 89 11.82 -2.58 11.52
C ASP A 89 10.77 -3.26 12.42
N PRO A 90 10.84 -4.58 12.66
CA PRO A 90 9.90 -5.28 13.52
C PRO A 90 9.97 -4.89 15.00
N ALA A 91 11.02 -4.18 15.43
CA ALA A 91 11.14 -3.66 16.80
C ALA A 91 10.47 -2.27 16.96
N HIS A 92 10.12 -1.60 15.87
CA HIS A 92 9.48 -0.30 15.91
C HIS A 92 7.97 -0.42 16.16
N ARG A 93 7.35 0.60 16.78
CA ARG A 93 5.92 0.64 17.13
C ARG A 93 4.95 0.52 15.95
N THR A 94 5.43 0.64 14.72
CA THR A 94 4.67 0.29 13.51
C THR A 94 4.17 -1.16 13.56
N TRP A 95 4.87 -2.04 14.28
CA TRP A 95 4.50 -3.45 14.44
C TRP A 95 3.54 -3.75 15.58
N ASP A 96 3.16 -2.75 16.41
CA ASP A 96 2.23 -2.92 17.54
C ASP A 96 0.88 -3.49 17.09
N SER A 97 0.46 -3.18 15.85
CA SER A 97 -0.77 -3.71 15.26
C SER A 97 -0.56 -4.99 14.44
N VAL A 98 0.65 -5.25 13.95
CA VAL A 98 0.97 -6.34 13.03
C VAL A 98 0.95 -7.69 13.75
N LEU A 99 1.68 -7.81 14.86
CA LEU A 99 1.81 -9.07 15.58
C LEU A 99 0.46 -9.59 16.11
N PRO A 100 -0.39 -8.78 16.77
CA PRO A 100 -1.72 -9.23 17.20
C PRO A 100 -2.60 -9.65 16.01
N TRP A 101 -2.57 -8.87 14.92
CA TRP A 101 -3.40 -9.15 13.74
C TRP A 101 -3.03 -10.48 13.07
N LEU A 102 -1.73 -10.81 13.01
CA LEU A 102 -1.25 -12.10 12.51
C LEU A 102 -1.61 -13.23 13.47
N ALA A 103 -1.43 -13.06 14.78
CA ALA A 103 -1.72 -14.07 15.79
C ALA A 103 -3.21 -14.49 15.82
N GLU A 104 -4.12 -13.59 15.44
CA GLU A 104 -5.54 -13.89 15.30
C GLU A 104 -5.84 -14.82 14.11
N ARG A 105 -5.00 -14.81 13.06
CA ARG A 105 -5.27 -15.42 11.75
C ARG A 105 -4.42 -16.66 11.45
N LEU A 106 -3.29 -16.83 12.13
CA LEU A 106 -2.37 -17.94 11.93
C LEU A 106 -2.58 -19.09 12.94
N LYS A 107 -3.77 -19.18 13.53
CA LYS A 107 -4.12 -20.26 14.47
C LYS A 107 -4.38 -21.58 13.74
#